data_AF-A0A8I0HMK7-F1
#
_entry.id   AF-A0A8I0HMK7-F1
#
_cell.length_a   1.000
_cell.length_b   1.000
_cell.length_c   1.000
_cell.angle_alpha   90.00
_cell.angle_beta   90.00
_cell.angle_gamma   90.00
#
_symmetry.space_group_name_H-M   'P 1'
#
loop_
_entity.id
_entity.type
_entity.pdbx_description
1 polymer ?
#
loop_
_entity_poly.entity_id
_entity_poly.type
_entity_poly.pdbx_seq_one_letter_code
_entity_poly.pdbx_strand_id
1 'polypeptide(L)'
;MSMISELDLGVLLQKGFATAVELRLTRTWESGEEQFFFTFSYIPAVFPDAEGLQLERQGMKLRMHHDGVEVLRRTREGIWHFPEGSDLPFHHAGTEVQILEPLRFLVEPYRRWSDYYPLARLDVTQAVTSTVAGRYVWKIPVHTRNEDGLTSLDIDAETGVVLAAESTKERIEAAIVSYPESIPDPTWTGELAQVPDTPVSITPLEEGNHIRIHAERHDKRHFHNAQAGDMMRLPLIFQVDSDAPAHRSITRRGQVLNNNKEPRDGQWEAHFIGDGWHADLRSPTPLIGEVEISGVLTPAPNEDGPAVNFEVVRIHDAEELLIDALPCSPTAPIQPRAFHPFNCAHDDTHLWMSDHQLPIVRYWSVETGEYCGEVAVPAAIQPYGTSIFLSRNGDGDVVATWQEQDWLVKDRSPFVYPPPEPSPAPSAPGLPDGWVLGRVLTDGLFTAYPHPPLKGAFTLHIGMEDKLQPLDIDKRAVSGGFIFNGQVMIVTGKTEYHLDNNLHLQETIEITDRARYDIFGDILLRRTGTQGQFFLRSTGEELCSTTWHQPHLLTVSREHIMVLDNFEDLATWTPQDGWRTVELEGRR
;
A
#
# COMPACT_ATOMS: atom_id res chain seq x y z
N MET A 1 -46.13 9.68 -4.29
CA MET A 1 -45.05 10.07 -3.35
C MET A 1 -43.93 10.63 -4.20
N SER A 2 -43.41 11.81 -3.85
CA SER A 2 -42.22 12.36 -4.51
C SER A 2 -41.04 11.45 -4.22
N MET A 3 -40.32 10.97 -5.25
CA MET A 3 -39.01 10.35 -5.02
C MET A 3 -38.09 11.40 -4.41
N ILE A 4 -37.42 11.06 -3.32
CA ILE A 4 -36.36 11.89 -2.74
C ILE A 4 -35.19 11.95 -3.73
N SER A 5 -34.63 13.13 -4.00
CA SER A 5 -33.42 13.25 -4.82
C SER A 5 -32.16 13.16 -3.94
N GLU A 6 -31.00 12.88 -4.54
CA GLU A 6 -29.72 12.88 -3.80
C GLU A 6 -29.43 14.24 -3.14
N LEU A 7 -29.78 15.34 -3.81
CA LEU A 7 -29.62 16.70 -3.26
C LEU A 7 -30.50 16.89 -2.03
N ASP A 8 -31.75 16.44 -2.09
CA ASP A 8 -32.69 16.51 -0.96
C ASP A 8 -32.21 15.65 0.21
N LEU A 9 -31.67 14.46 -0.07
CA LEU A 9 -31.10 13.56 0.93
C LEU A 9 -29.89 14.17 1.63
N GLY A 10 -28.99 14.81 0.89
CA GLY A 10 -27.83 15.51 1.45
C GLY A 10 -28.23 16.65 2.38
N VAL A 11 -29.24 17.44 2.00
CA VAL A 11 -29.80 18.52 2.85
C VAL A 11 -30.46 17.93 4.10
N LEU A 12 -31.22 16.84 3.94
CA LEU A 12 -31.88 16.15 5.04
C LEU A 12 -30.87 15.60 6.05
N LEU A 13 -29.79 14.94 5.61
CA LEU A 13 -28.74 14.43 6.50
C LEU A 13 -27.98 15.55 7.21
N GLN A 14 -27.78 16.71 6.57
CA GLN A 14 -27.21 17.89 7.23
C GLN A 14 -28.14 18.45 8.32
N LYS A 15 -29.45 18.45 8.08
CA LYS A 15 -30.45 18.81 9.09
C LYS A 15 -30.38 17.83 10.26
N GLY A 16 -30.40 16.53 10.00
CA GLY A 16 -30.33 15.49 11.02
C GLY A 16 -29.04 15.57 11.84
N PHE A 17 -27.93 15.98 11.23
CA PHE A 17 -26.69 16.25 11.97
C PHE A 17 -26.88 17.35 13.02
N ALA A 18 -27.55 18.45 12.69
CA ALA A 18 -27.78 19.58 13.59
C ALA A 18 -28.91 19.34 14.62
N THR A 19 -29.81 18.40 14.34
CA THR A 19 -30.90 18.01 15.24
C THR A 19 -30.35 17.38 16.51
N ALA A 20 -30.82 17.85 17.67
CA ALA A 20 -30.58 17.21 18.94
C ALA A 20 -31.41 15.94 19.04
N VAL A 21 -30.79 14.82 19.39
CA VAL A 21 -31.42 13.52 19.46
C VAL A 21 -30.86 12.70 20.61
N GLU A 22 -31.74 11.94 21.26
CA GLU A 22 -31.37 10.88 22.18
C GLU A 22 -31.89 9.56 21.62
N LEU A 23 -31.00 8.57 21.52
CA LEU A 23 -31.33 7.22 21.04
C LEU A 23 -31.03 6.22 22.13
N ARG A 24 -31.89 5.20 22.26
CA ARG A 24 -31.52 3.93 22.90
C ARG A 24 -31.50 2.85 21.84
N LEU A 25 -30.36 2.20 21.70
CA LEU A 25 -30.09 1.28 20.60
C LEU A 25 -30.35 -0.16 21.00
N THR A 26 -30.73 -0.95 20.00
CA THR A 26 -30.79 -2.40 20.04
C THR A 26 -30.04 -2.97 18.85
N ARG A 27 -29.50 -4.17 19.03
CA ARG A 27 -28.64 -4.86 18.09
C ARG A 27 -29.24 -6.23 17.76
N THR A 28 -29.39 -6.50 16.48
CA THR A 28 -29.71 -7.85 15.98
C THR A 28 -28.50 -8.38 15.22
N TRP A 29 -27.97 -9.52 15.66
CA TRP A 29 -26.78 -10.16 15.10
C TRP A 29 -27.16 -11.49 14.44
N GLU A 30 -26.79 -11.68 13.17
CA GLU A 30 -26.84 -13.00 12.52
C GLU A 30 -25.57 -13.76 12.87
N SER A 31 -25.70 -14.95 13.46
CA SER A 31 -24.57 -15.70 14.03
C SER A 31 -23.38 -15.84 13.07
N GLY A 32 -22.24 -15.30 13.47
CA GLY A 32 -20.94 -15.35 12.79
C GLY A 32 -19.83 -14.87 13.73
N GLU A 33 -18.57 -15.13 13.38
CA GLU A 33 -17.39 -14.67 14.13
C GLU A 33 -17.43 -13.14 14.32
N GLU A 34 -17.00 -12.67 15.51
CA GLU A 34 -16.86 -11.23 15.78
C GLU A 34 -15.98 -10.57 14.72
N GLN A 35 -16.40 -9.40 14.24
CA GLN A 35 -15.63 -8.65 13.25
C GLN A 35 -14.29 -8.22 13.88
N PHE A 36 -13.19 -8.74 13.34
CA PHE A 36 -11.85 -8.24 13.60
C PHE A 36 -11.64 -6.91 12.86
N PHE A 37 -11.15 -5.89 13.58
CA PHE A 37 -10.85 -4.59 13.00
C PHE A 37 -9.41 -4.16 13.28
N PHE A 38 -8.78 -3.59 12.25
CA PHE A 38 -7.48 -2.91 12.34
C PHE A 38 -7.69 -1.41 12.57
N THR A 39 -6.89 -0.80 13.45
CA THR A 39 -6.92 0.64 13.73
C THR A 39 -5.53 1.23 13.48
N PHE A 40 -5.38 2.11 12.49
CA PHE A 40 -4.07 2.63 12.04
C PHE A 40 -3.73 4.04 12.58
N SER A 41 -4.28 4.48 13.72
CA SER A 41 -4.15 5.90 14.12
C SER A 41 -4.19 6.17 15.63
N TYR A 42 -3.58 7.27 16.10
CA TYR A 42 -3.68 7.82 17.48
C TYR A 42 -5.09 8.24 17.92
N ILE A 43 -6.10 7.89 17.12
CA ILE A 43 -7.48 8.22 17.36
C ILE A 43 -7.99 7.27 18.45
N PRO A 44 -8.64 7.76 19.51
CA PRO A 44 -9.28 6.89 20.49
C PRO A 44 -10.31 6.01 19.78
N ALA A 45 -10.22 4.70 20.00
CA ALA A 45 -11.15 3.73 19.45
C ALA A 45 -12.10 3.28 20.56
N VAL A 46 -13.41 3.41 20.32
CA VAL A 46 -14.45 3.10 21.29
C VAL A 46 -15.34 2.03 20.67
N PHE A 47 -15.37 0.87 21.31
CA PHE A 47 -16.08 -0.32 20.85
C PHE A 47 -17.18 -0.73 21.85
N PRO A 48 -18.12 0.17 22.18
CA PRO A 48 -19.20 -0.23 23.07
C PRO A 48 -20.09 -1.22 22.33
N ASP A 49 -20.64 -2.20 23.05
CA ASP A 49 -21.74 -2.97 22.51
C ASP A 49 -22.88 -2.00 22.16
N ALA A 50 -23.47 -2.20 20.99
CA ALA A 50 -24.57 -1.37 20.55
C ALA A 50 -25.87 -1.74 21.28
N GLU A 51 -25.97 -2.97 21.78
CA GLU A 51 -27.11 -3.39 22.59
C GLU A 51 -27.17 -2.58 23.89
N GLY A 52 -28.30 -1.93 24.15
CA GLY A 52 -28.49 -1.15 25.39
C GLY A 52 -27.77 0.21 25.40
N LEU A 53 -27.01 0.55 24.37
CA LEU A 53 -26.30 1.82 24.26
C LEU A 53 -27.27 3.00 24.18
N GLN A 54 -27.00 4.02 24.99
CA GLN A 54 -27.69 5.31 24.97
C GLN A 54 -26.79 6.38 24.36
N LEU A 55 -27.33 7.10 23.38
CA LEU A 55 -26.62 8.10 22.58
C LEU A 55 -27.33 9.44 22.71
N GLU A 56 -26.63 10.48 23.16
CA GLU A 56 -27.10 11.87 23.08
C GLU A 56 -26.23 12.63 22.07
N ARG A 57 -26.83 13.21 21.03
CA ARG A 57 -26.08 13.88 19.96
C ARG A 57 -26.75 15.17 19.50
N GLN A 58 -25.95 16.22 19.25
CA GLN A 58 -26.36 17.44 18.57
C GLN A 58 -25.15 18.07 17.86
N GLY A 59 -25.14 18.02 16.53
CA GLY A 59 -23.95 18.39 15.77
C GLY A 59 -22.74 17.58 16.24
N MET A 60 -21.67 18.27 16.64
CA MET A 60 -20.44 17.63 17.15
C MET A 60 -20.50 17.19 18.61
N LYS A 61 -21.49 17.68 19.36
CA LYS A 61 -21.67 17.28 20.76
C LYS A 61 -22.17 15.83 20.82
N LEU A 62 -21.53 15.02 21.64
CA LEU A 62 -21.85 13.61 21.83
C LEU A 62 -21.71 13.21 23.29
N ARG A 63 -22.63 12.37 23.77
CA ARG A 63 -22.46 11.54 24.97
C ARG A 63 -22.93 10.14 24.68
N MET A 64 -22.20 9.15 25.17
CA MET A 64 -22.54 7.75 25.05
C MET A 64 -22.53 7.09 26.42
N HIS A 65 -23.59 6.36 26.73
CA HIS A 65 -23.68 5.57 27.96
C HIS A 65 -24.03 4.12 27.62
N HIS A 66 -23.26 3.18 28.13
CA HIS A 66 -23.55 1.76 28.04
C HIS A 66 -23.97 1.26 29.42
N ASP A 67 -25.19 0.72 29.53
CA ASP A 67 -25.78 0.29 30.82
C ASP A 67 -25.71 1.32 31.95
N GLY A 68 -25.83 2.60 31.60
CA GLY A 68 -25.78 3.72 32.54
C GLY A 68 -24.37 4.20 32.92
N VAL A 69 -23.33 3.51 32.45
CA VAL A 69 -21.94 3.96 32.56
C VAL A 69 -21.59 4.81 31.35
N GLU A 70 -21.07 6.01 31.58
CA GLU A 70 -20.62 6.89 30.49
C GLU A 70 -19.34 6.32 29.88
N VAL A 71 -19.29 6.16 28.57
CA VAL A 71 -18.14 5.59 27.83
C VAL A 71 -17.41 6.64 26.99
N LEU A 72 -18.13 7.68 26.54
CA LEU A 72 -17.56 8.70 25.65
C LEU A 72 -18.28 10.04 25.78
N ARG A 73 -17.51 11.13 25.78
CA ARG A 73 -17.98 12.48 25.46
C ARG A 73 -17.18 13.09 24.32
N ARG A 74 -17.83 13.92 23.51
CA ARG A 74 -17.17 14.67 22.43
C ARG A 74 -17.73 16.08 22.32
N THR A 75 -16.84 17.05 22.12
CA THR A 75 -17.16 18.40 21.68
C THR A 75 -16.34 18.77 20.44
N ARG A 76 -16.28 20.05 20.08
CA ARG A 76 -15.31 20.54 19.09
C ARG A 76 -13.90 20.69 19.66
N GLU A 77 -13.78 20.71 20.99
CA GLU A 77 -12.55 21.04 21.71
C GLU A 77 -11.76 19.79 22.09
N GLY A 78 -12.46 18.66 22.29
CA GLY A 78 -11.82 17.42 22.68
C GLY A 78 -12.78 16.24 22.77
N ILE A 79 -12.18 15.09 23.07
CA ILE A 79 -12.86 13.83 23.38
C ILE A 79 -12.45 13.39 24.78
N TRP A 80 -13.42 12.92 25.55
CA TRP A 80 -13.20 12.28 26.84
C TRP A 80 -13.66 10.83 26.75
N HIS A 81 -12.71 9.90 26.86
CA HIS A 81 -12.98 8.47 26.84
C HIS A 81 -12.92 7.93 28.27
N PHE A 82 -13.93 7.15 28.65
CA PHE A 82 -14.07 6.55 29.97
C PHE A 82 -13.82 5.05 29.86
N PRO A 83 -12.63 4.57 30.26
CA PRO A 83 -12.31 3.15 30.26
C PRO A 83 -13.23 2.39 31.20
N GLU A 84 -13.50 1.12 30.85
CA GLU A 84 -14.19 0.22 31.76
C GLU A 84 -13.44 0.10 33.09
N GLY A 85 -14.13 0.37 34.20
CA GLY A 85 -13.55 0.31 35.55
C GLY A 85 -12.80 1.58 36.02
N SER A 86 -12.76 2.65 35.22
CA SER A 86 -12.18 3.94 35.64
C SER A 86 -13.24 4.99 35.97
N ASP A 87 -13.08 5.67 37.11
CA ASP A 87 -13.90 6.82 37.49
C ASP A 87 -13.46 8.13 36.80
N LEU A 88 -12.27 8.14 36.18
CA LEU A 88 -11.68 9.32 35.53
C LEU A 88 -11.51 9.07 34.02
N PRO A 89 -11.84 10.07 33.17
CA PRO A 89 -11.63 9.95 31.73
C PRO A 89 -10.22 10.32 31.29
N PHE A 90 -9.82 9.78 30.15
CA PHE A 90 -8.70 10.29 29.35
C PHE A 90 -9.18 11.39 28.41
N HIS A 91 -8.39 12.45 28.26
CA HIS A 91 -8.67 13.54 27.32
C HIS A 91 -7.79 13.44 26.08
N HIS A 92 -8.41 13.46 24.91
CA HIS A 92 -7.74 13.49 23.61
C HIS A 92 -8.05 14.81 22.91
N ALA A 93 -7.01 15.53 22.47
CA ALA A 93 -7.18 16.71 21.65
C ALA A 93 -7.70 16.33 20.26
N GLY A 94 -8.67 17.09 19.75
CA GLY A 94 -9.31 16.81 18.46
C GLY A 94 -10.70 16.24 18.62
N THR A 95 -11.27 15.78 17.50
CA THR A 95 -12.70 15.40 17.44
C THR A 95 -12.94 14.04 16.83
N GLU A 96 -11.89 13.36 16.36
CA GLU A 96 -11.99 12.06 15.70
C GLU A 96 -12.05 10.95 16.74
N VAL A 97 -12.98 10.02 16.57
CA VAL A 97 -13.11 8.80 17.36
C VAL A 97 -13.39 7.68 16.38
N GLN A 98 -12.78 6.52 16.59
CA GLN A 98 -13.03 5.35 15.77
C GLN A 98 -14.18 4.54 16.38
N ILE A 99 -15.25 4.36 15.59
CA ILE A 99 -16.47 3.62 15.94
C ILE A 99 -16.73 2.62 14.83
N LEU A 100 -17.12 1.40 15.18
CA LEU A 100 -17.33 0.32 14.22
C LEU A 100 -18.58 0.50 13.37
N GLU A 101 -18.53 -0.08 12.18
CA GLU A 101 -19.72 -0.27 11.36
C GLU A 101 -20.57 -1.41 11.94
N PRO A 102 -21.91 -1.30 11.92
CA PRO A 102 -22.70 -0.19 11.39
C PRO A 102 -22.98 0.94 12.41
N LEU A 103 -22.53 0.84 13.67
CA LEU A 103 -22.81 1.83 14.73
C LEU A 103 -22.37 3.25 14.35
N ARG A 104 -21.25 3.39 13.63
CA ARG A 104 -20.69 4.69 13.22
C ARG A 104 -21.71 5.60 12.53
N PHE A 105 -22.68 5.04 11.80
CA PHE A 105 -23.63 5.84 11.00
C PHE A 105 -24.69 6.53 11.88
N LEU A 106 -24.94 6.00 13.08
CA LEU A 106 -25.82 6.62 14.07
C LEU A 106 -25.08 7.68 14.91
N VAL A 107 -23.75 7.51 15.07
CA VAL A 107 -22.93 8.33 15.99
C VAL A 107 -22.18 9.46 15.29
N GLU A 108 -21.60 9.21 14.12
CA GLU A 108 -20.73 10.16 13.42
C GLU A 108 -21.51 11.16 12.55
N PRO A 109 -20.99 12.38 12.35
CA PRO A 109 -21.51 13.32 11.37
C PRO A 109 -21.57 12.69 9.98
N TYR A 110 -22.63 12.99 9.22
CA TYR A 110 -22.71 12.67 7.79
C TYR A 110 -21.42 13.02 7.04
N ARG A 111 -20.86 14.21 7.28
CA ARG A 111 -19.61 14.67 6.63
C ARG A 111 -18.40 13.74 6.85
N ARG A 112 -18.39 12.92 7.90
CA ARG A 112 -17.25 12.05 8.19
C ARG A 112 -17.33 10.69 7.55
N TRP A 113 -18.53 10.17 7.36
CA TRP A 113 -18.70 8.92 6.64
C TRP A 113 -19.03 9.14 5.16
N SER A 114 -19.38 10.36 4.73
CA SER A 114 -19.59 10.69 3.31
C SER A 114 -18.34 10.53 2.45
N ASP A 115 -17.15 10.61 3.03
CA ASP A 115 -15.89 10.39 2.31
C ASP A 115 -15.72 8.92 1.91
N TYR A 116 -16.23 8.00 2.74
CA TYR A 116 -16.19 6.55 2.53
C TYR A 116 -17.43 6.02 1.81
N TYR A 117 -18.57 6.64 2.09
CA TYR A 117 -19.89 6.33 1.54
C TYR A 117 -20.52 7.62 0.98
N PRO A 118 -20.06 8.08 -0.20
CA PRO A 118 -20.65 9.26 -0.83
C PRO A 118 -22.12 9.01 -1.14
N LEU A 119 -22.93 10.08 -1.26
CA LEU A 119 -24.37 9.97 -1.57
C LEU A 119 -24.64 9.09 -2.80
N ALA A 120 -23.73 9.10 -3.78
CA ALA A 120 -23.81 8.25 -4.98
C ALA A 120 -23.78 6.74 -4.69
N ARG A 121 -23.40 6.31 -3.48
CA ARG A 121 -23.52 4.92 -3.02
C ARG A 121 -24.85 4.62 -2.35
N LEU A 122 -25.63 5.62 -1.94
CA LEU A 122 -26.97 5.45 -1.43
C LEU A 122 -27.93 5.37 -2.62
N ASP A 123 -28.52 4.19 -2.87
CA ASP A 123 -29.44 4.02 -3.98
C ASP A 123 -30.82 4.58 -3.62
N VAL A 124 -30.94 5.91 -3.76
CA VAL A 124 -32.16 6.64 -3.46
C VAL A 124 -33.33 6.20 -4.37
N THR A 125 -33.04 5.63 -5.54
CA THR A 125 -34.08 5.13 -6.45
C THR A 125 -34.74 3.85 -5.95
N GLN A 126 -34.03 3.10 -5.09
CA GLN A 126 -34.53 1.92 -4.40
C GLN A 126 -34.96 2.21 -2.96
N ALA A 127 -35.06 3.48 -2.56
CA ALA A 127 -35.51 3.85 -1.23
C ALA A 127 -36.95 3.36 -1.00
N VAL A 128 -37.14 2.60 0.08
CA VAL A 128 -38.45 2.14 0.55
C VAL A 128 -38.79 2.82 1.86
N THR A 129 -40.06 2.76 2.23
CA THR A 129 -40.55 3.44 3.41
C THR A 129 -40.83 2.42 4.51
N SER A 130 -40.41 2.73 5.73
CA SER A 130 -40.49 1.83 6.87
C SER A 130 -40.79 2.62 8.15
N THR A 131 -40.71 1.97 9.30
CA THR A 131 -40.84 2.58 10.61
C THR A 131 -39.76 2.06 11.56
N VAL A 132 -39.09 2.96 12.28
CA VAL A 132 -38.11 2.63 13.35
C VAL A 132 -38.46 3.48 14.57
N ALA A 133 -38.54 2.88 15.76
CA ALA A 133 -39.00 3.54 16.99
C ALA A 133 -40.31 4.37 16.82
N GLY A 134 -41.25 3.89 16.00
CA GLY A 134 -42.50 4.61 15.70
C GLY A 134 -42.36 5.84 14.80
N ARG A 135 -41.16 6.13 14.28
CA ARG A 135 -40.90 7.21 13.31
C ARG A 135 -40.91 6.68 11.89
N TYR A 136 -41.46 7.46 10.97
CA TYR A 136 -41.45 7.13 9.56
C TYR A 136 -40.06 7.37 8.96
N VAL A 137 -39.47 6.34 8.35
CA VAL A 137 -38.11 6.38 7.80
C VAL A 137 -38.07 6.04 6.33
N TRP A 138 -37.08 6.58 5.64
CA TRP A 138 -36.62 6.08 4.35
C TRP A 138 -35.52 5.05 4.60
N LYS A 139 -35.78 3.78 4.26
CA LYS A 139 -34.77 2.74 4.20
C LYS A 139 -34.11 2.80 2.83
N ILE A 140 -32.84 3.20 2.79
CA ILE A 140 -32.08 3.43 1.57
C ILE A 140 -30.98 2.38 1.46
N PRO A 141 -30.99 1.54 0.42
CA PRO A 141 -29.91 0.58 0.16
C PRO A 141 -28.57 1.27 -0.11
N VAL A 142 -27.48 0.61 0.26
CA VAL A 142 -26.12 1.06 -0.01
C VAL A 142 -25.43 0.11 -0.98
N HIS A 143 -24.86 0.65 -2.06
CA HIS A 143 -24.01 -0.10 -2.98
C HIS A 143 -22.64 -0.35 -2.33
N THR A 144 -22.46 -1.53 -1.74
CA THR A 144 -21.17 -2.01 -1.23
C THR A 144 -20.40 -2.82 -2.27
N ARG A 145 -19.06 -2.73 -2.25
CA ARG A 145 -18.15 -3.64 -2.97
C ARG A 145 -17.58 -4.75 -2.07
N ASN A 146 -17.82 -4.67 -0.76
CA ASN A 146 -17.23 -5.54 0.25
C ASN A 146 -18.31 -6.48 0.80
N GLU A 147 -17.95 -7.75 0.99
CA GLU A 147 -18.84 -8.81 1.52
C GLU A 147 -19.33 -8.53 2.95
N ASP A 148 -18.58 -7.74 3.72
CA ASP A 148 -18.88 -7.37 5.12
C ASP A 148 -19.39 -5.93 5.30
N GLY A 149 -19.73 -5.24 4.21
CA GLY A 149 -20.04 -3.79 4.23
C GLY A 149 -21.46 -3.42 4.68
N LEU A 150 -21.68 -2.13 4.91
CA LEU A 150 -23.00 -1.53 5.11
C LEU A 150 -23.93 -1.84 3.92
N THR A 151 -25.14 -2.31 4.20
CA THR A 151 -26.17 -2.71 3.23
C THR A 151 -27.33 -1.71 3.15
N SER A 152 -27.70 -1.06 4.25
CA SER A 152 -28.75 -0.02 4.23
C SER A 152 -28.70 0.95 5.41
N LEU A 153 -29.30 2.14 5.22
CA LEU A 153 -29.54 3.14 6.26
C LEU A 153 -31.02 3.47 6.34
N ASP A 154 -31.55 3.59 7.56
CA ASP A 154 -32.92 4.05 7.81
C ASP A 154 -32.87 5.47 8.35
N ILE A 155 -33.36 6.43 7.56
CA ILE A 155 -33.26 7.87 7.85
C ILE A 155 -34.66 8.41 8.13
N ASP A 156 -34.84 9.07 9.28
CA ASP A 156 -36.09 9.76 9.61
C ASP A 156 -36.42 10.80 8.55
N ALA A 157 -37.57 10.63 7.88
CA ALA A 157 -37.98 11.48 6.78
C ALA A 157 -38.20 12.95 7.17
N GLU A 158 -38.50 13.21 8.44
CA GLU A 158 -38.79 14.57 8.92
C GLU A 158 -37.53 15.27 9.43
N THR A 159 -36.70 14.58 10.21
CA THR A 159 -35.54 15.20 10.88
C THR A 159 -34.24 14.96 10.15
N GLY A 160 -34.14 13.86 9.39
CA GLY A 160 -32.92 13.42 8.72
C GLY A 160 -31.92 12.69 9.62
N VAL A 161 -32.32 12.37 10.85
CA VAL A 161 -31.50 11.55 11.74
C VAL A 161 -31.50 10.09 11.26
N VAL A 162 -30.33 9.46 11.22
CA VAL A 162 -30.18 8.02 10.98
C VAL A 162 -30.66 7.28 12.23
N LEU A 163 -31.70 6.47 12.08
CA LEU A 163 -32.31 5.70 13.17
C LEU A 163 -31.96 4.21 13.12
N ALA A 164 -31.52 3.70 11.98
CA ALA A 164 -30.93 2.37 11.89
C ALA A 164 -29.85 2.29 10.82
N ALA A 165 -28.93 1.36 11.00
CA ALA A 165 -27.92 1.00 10.02
C ALA A 165 -27.77 -0.52 10.02
N GLU A 166 -27.66 -1.08 8.82
CA GLU A 166 -27.63 -2.52 8.59
C GLU A 166 -26.41 -2.87 7.75
N SER A 167 -25.69 -3.90 8.15
CA SER A 167 -24.60 -4.53 7.42
C SER A 167 -25.04 -5.94 6.99
N THR A 168 -24.14 -6.71 6.41
CA THR A 168 -24.40 -8.13 6.09
C THR A 168 -24.44 -9.04 7.32
N LYS A 169 -23.89 -8.62 8.47
CA LYS A 169 -23.80 -9.43 9.70
C LYS A 169 -24.76 -8.98 10.79
N GLU A 170 -25.11 -7.69 10.80
CA GLU A 170 -25.87 -7.12 11.89
C GLU A 170 -26.69 -5.90 11.51
N ARG A 171 -27.71 -5.66 12.32
CA ARG A 171 -28.55 -4.47 12.28
C ARG A 171 -28.55 -3.78 13.64
N ILE A 172 -28.20 -2.50 13.65
CA ILE A 172 -28.31 -1.64 14.82
C ILE A 172 -29.42 -0.63 14.55
N GLU A 173 -30.40 -0.55 15.44
CA GLU A 173 -31.52 0.37 15.32
C GLU A 173 -31.91 1.01 16.64
N ALA A 174 -32.52 2.19 16.55
CA ALA A 174 -33.11 2.85 17.69
C ALA A 174 -34.38 2.11 18.13
N ALA A 175 -34.38 1.60 19.36
CA ALA A 175 -35.57 1.12 20.03
C ALA A 175 -36.41 2.29 20.59
N ILE A 176 -35.73 3.34 21.04
CA ILE A 176 -36.34 4.58 21.55
C ILE A 176 -35.62 5.77 20.92
N VAL A 177 -36.39 6.78 20.53
CA VAL A 177 -35.89 8.06 20.02
C VAL A 177 -36.60 9.22 20.69
N SER A 178 -35.83 10.22 21.11
CA SER A 178 -36.33 11.50 21.62
C SER A 178 -35.62 12.66 20.88
N TYR A 179 -36.31 13.79 20.71
CA TYR A 179 -35.77 14.98 20.05
C TYR A 179 -35.83 16.17 21.01
N PRO A 180 -34.88 16.29 21.96
CA PRO A 180 -34.84 17.44 22.85
C PRO A 180 -34.55 18.73 22.09
N GLU A 181 -34.82 19.89 22.70
CA GLU A 181 -34.48 21.18 22.08
C GLU A 181 -32.97 21.39 21.93
N SER A 182 -32.19 20.84 22.86
CA SER A 182 -30.73 20.84 22.86
C SER A 182 -30.20 19.73 23.76
N ILE A 183 -28.93 19.34 23.58
CA ILE A 183 -28.24 18.49 24.55
C ILE A 183 -27.33 19.34 25.46
N PRO A 184 -27.17 18.96 26.74
CA PRO A 184 -26.23 19.60 27.66
C PRO A 184 -24.82 19.68 27.06
N ASP A 185 -24.02 20.67 27.48
CA ASP A 185 -22.64 20.74 27.03
C ASP A 185 -21.84 19.55 27.59
N PRO A 186 -21.28 18.66 26.74
CA PRO A 186 -20.64 17.44 27.21
C PRO A 186 -19.16 17.67 27.58
N THR A 187 -18.71 18.91 27.74
CA THR A 187 -17.35 19.21 28.20
C THR A 187 -17.12 18.63 29.60
N TRP A 188 -16.06 17.86 29.79
CA TRP A 188 -15.66 17.39 31.12
C TRP A 188 -14.83 18.45 31.82
N THR A 189 -15.21 18.78 33.06
CA THR A 189 -14.55 19.79 33.90
C THR A 189 -13.94 19.20 35.18
N GLY A 190 -14.05 17.87 35.36
CA GLY A 190 -13.48 17.15 36.49
C GLY A 190 -12.00 16.82 36.31
N GLU A 191 -11.46 16.07 37.25
CA GLU A 191 -10.09 15.55 37.15
C GLU A 191 -9.95 14.60 35.96
N LEU A 192 -8.75 14.54 35.40
CA LEU A 192 -8.42 13.64 34.29
C LEU A 192 -7.58 12.49 34.83
N ALA A 193 -7.73 11.32 34.22
CA ALA A 193 -6.79 10.23 34.43
C ALA A 193 -5.38 10.70 34.01
N GLN A 194 -4.36 10.31 34.79
CA GLN A 194 -2.99 10.54 34.34
C GLN A 194 -2.77 9.71 33.08
N VAL A 195 -2.43 10.38 31.98
CA VAL A 195 -2.02 9.71 30.76
C VAL A 195 -0.67 9.05 31.08
N PRO A 196 -0.52 7.72 30.98
CA PRO A 196 0.80 7.10 31.06
C PRO A 196 1.68 7.72 29.97
N ASP A 197 2.87 8.22 30.32
CA ASP A 197 3.78 8.89 29.38
C ASP A 197 4.15 8.00 28.17
N THR A 198 3.90 6.70 28.25
CA THR A 198 3.69 5.80 27.11
C THR A 198 2.94 4.58 27.63
N PRO A 199 1.82 4.13 27.02
CA PRO A 199 1.08 2.94 27.48
C PRO A 199 1.94 1.67 27.46
N VAL A 200 2.97 1.67 26.60
CA VAL A 200 3.91 0.58 26.43
C VAL A 200 5.34 1.05 26.77
N SER A 201 6.03 0.33 27.65
CA SER A 201 7.45 0.59 27.98
C SER A 201 8.32 -0.65 27.72
N ILE A 202 9.59 -0.42 27.37
CA ILE A 202 10.52 -1.49 27.02
C ILE A 202 11.71 -1.45 27.98
N THR A 203 12.07 -2.61 28.51
CA THR A 203 13.22 -2.79 29.41
C THR A 203 14.12 -3.91 28.90
N PRO A 204 15.46 -3.75 28.94
CA PRO A 204 16.35 -4.87 28.67
C PRO A 204 16.23 -5.93 29.77
N LEU A 205 16.36 -7.21 29.40
CA LEU A 205 16.49 -8.31 30.35
C LEU A 205 17.98 -8.66 30.53
N GLU A 206 18.34 -9.22 31.69
CA GLU A 206 19.74 -9.55 32.03
C GLU A 206 20.36 -10.63 31.12
N GLU A 207 19.53 -11.42 30.42
CA GLU A 207 19.95 -12.47 29.50
C GLU A 207 19.95 -12.02 28.03
N GLY A 208 21.13 -11.72 27.50
CA GLY A 208 21.35 -11.55 26.05
C GLY A 208 20.67 -10.34 25.41
N ASN A 209 20.12 -10.52 24.19
CA ASN A 209 19.44 -9.46 23.44
C ASN A 209 17.95 -9.31 23.80
N HIS A 210 17.49 -9.98 24.84
CA HIS A 210 16.08 -10.01 25.22
C HIS A 210 15.61 -8.65 25.74
N ILE A 211 14.35 -8.35 25.44
CA ILE A 211 13.63 -7.24 26.03
C ILE A 211 12.36 -7.73 26.70
N ARG A 212 11.90 -6.96 27.68
CA ARG A 212 10.56 -7.05 28.23
C ARG A 212 9.76 -5.85 27.80
N ILE A 213 8.66 -6.12 27.12
CA ILE A 213 7.64 -5.15 26.75
C ILE A 213 6.58 -5.18 27.85
N HIS A 214 6.35 -4.02 28.46
CA HIS A 214 5.29 -3.79 29.44
C HIS A 214 4.19 -3.05 28.71
N ALA A 215 2.99 -3.62 28.62
CA ALA A 215 1.85 -3.01 27.94
C ALA A 215 0.59 -3.15 28.79
N GLU A 216 -0.31 -2.16 28.73
CA GLU A 216 -1.62 -2.32 29.36
C GLU A 216 -2.50 -3.26 28.53
N ARG A 217 -3.39 -4.00 29.18
CA ARG A 217 -4.28 -4.98 28.50
C ARG A 217 -5.20 -4.34 27.45
N HIS A 218 -5.38 -3.02 27.51
CA HIS A 218 -6.19 -2.23 26.60
C HIS A 218 -5.39 -1.70 25.38
N ASP A 219 -4.05 -1.82 25.37
CA ASP A 219 -3.16 -1.58 24.21
C ASP A 219 -3.25 -2.71 23.16
N LYS A 220 -4.46 -3.25 22.97
CA LYS A 220 -4.84 -4.43 22.19
C LYS A 220 -4.40 -4.43 20.72
N ARG A 221 -3.81 -3.34 20.22
CA ARG A 221 -3.41 -3.18 18.81
C ARG A 221 -2.20 -4.03 18.43
N HIS A 222 -1.29 -4.36 19.33
CA HIS A 222 -0.01 -4.99 18.97
C HIS A 222 0.21 -6.37 19.59
N PHE A 223 -0.48 -6.67 20.70
CA PHE A 223 -0.18 -7.84 21.52
C PHE A 223 -1.39 -8.74 21.82
N HIS A 224 -2.56 -8.40 21.26
CA HIS A 224 -3.77 -9.19 21.45
C HIS A 224 -3.59 -10.54 20.74
N ASN A 225 -3.74 -11.63 21.50
CA ASN A 225 -3.50 -13.02 21.08
C ASN A 225 -2.03 -13.44 20.88
N ALA A 226 -1.05 -12.61 21.27
CA ALA A 226 0.34 -13.08 21.26
C ALA A 226 0.45 -14.37 22.10
N GLN A 227 1.18 -15.34 21.57
CA GLN A 227 1.56 -16.59 22.25
C GLN A 227 3.08 -16.74 22.22
N ALA A 228 3.61 -17.53 23.16
CA ALA A 228 5.01 -17.92 23.08
C ALA A 228 5.28 -18.66 21.75
N GLY A 229 6.30 -18.20 21.02
CA GLY A 229 6.65 -18.64 19.67
C GLY A 229 6.14 -17.74 18.54
N ASP A 230 5.28 -16.77 18.83
CA ASP A 230 4.79 -15.82 17.81
C ASP A 230 5.87 -14.84 17.38
N MET A 231 5.82 -14.43 16.12
CA MET A 231 6.67 -13.39 15.55
C MET A 231 5.87 -12.10 15.47
N MET A 232 6.33 -11.05 16.15
CA MET A 232 5.67 -9.76 16.21
C MET A 232 6.55 -8.67 15.62
N ARG A 233 5.98 -7.78 14.82
CA ARG A 233 6.66 -6.60 14.29
C ARG A 233 6.31 -5.39 15.15
N LEU A 234 7.31 -4.73 15.72
CA LEU A 234 7.13 -3.56 16.56
C LEU A 234 8.00 -2.40 16.03
N PRO A 235 7.39 -1.31 15.53
CA PRO A 235 8.07 -0.06 15.25
C PRO A 235 8.71 0.51 16.51
N LEU A 236 9.97 0.96 16.43
CA LEU A 236 10.70 1.46 17.61
C LEU A 236 11.40 2.79 17.34
N ILE A 237 11.42 3.64 18.35
CA ILE A 237 12.31 4.80 18.46
C ILE A 237 13.37 4.47 19.50
N PHE A 238 14.63 4.54 19.10
CA PHE A 238 15.82 4.54 19.94
C PHE A 238 16.18 5.99 20.24
N GLN A 239 15.90 6.44 21.46
CA GLN A 239 16.22 7.79 21.93
C GLN A 239 17.55 7.79 22.67
N VAL A 240 18.58 8.39 22.08
CA VAL A 240 19.89 8.61 22.71
C VAL A 240 19.78 9.76 23.72
N ASP A 241 20.47 9.62 24.85
CA ASP A 241 20.53 10.64 25.91
C ASP A 241 19.14 11.05 26.44
N SER A 242 18.33 10.04 26.77
CA SER A 242 16.99 10.21 27.36
C SER A 242 17.06 10.42 28.88
N ASP A 243 16.16 11.26 29.42
CA ASP A 243 15.95 11.44 30.87
C ASP A 243 15.30 10.23 31.58
N ALA A 244 15.06 9.13 30.85
CA ALA A 244 14.45 7.93 31.39
C ALA A 244 15.36 7.21 32.41
N PRO A 245 14.77 6.46 33.37
CA PRO A 245 15.54 5.74 34.39
C PRO A 245 16.56 4.76 33.80
N ALA A 246 17.74 4.66 34.42
CA ALA A 246 18.86 3.85 33.93
C ALA A 246 18.52 2.37 33.66
N HIS A 247 17.56 1.78 34.38
CA HIS A 247 17.12 0.39 34.17
C HIS A 247 16.36 0.17 32.85
N ARG A 248 15.97 1.24 32.14
CA ARG A 248 15.37 1.20 30.80
C ARG A 248 16.39 1.40 29.68
N SER A 249 17.62 1.80 30.03
CA SER A 249 18.65 2.12 29.05
C SER A 249 19.30 0.84 28.50
N ILE A 250 19.51 0.82 27.20
CA ILE A 250 20.08 -0.29 26.45
C ILE A 250 21.25 0.23 25.61
N THR A 251 22.35 -0.52 25.59
CA THR A 251 23.52 -0.22 24.74
C THR A 251 23.54 -1.18 23.55
N ARG A 252 23.64 -0.65 22.34
CA ARG A 252 23.67 -1.43 21.09
C ARG A 252 24.69 -0.88 20.12
N ARG A 253 25.35 -1.78 19.39
CA ARG A 253 26.24 -1.45 18.28
C ARG A 253 25.50 -1.70 16.97
N GLY A 254 25.65 -0.80 16.02
CA GLY A 254 24.97 -0.90 14.74
C GLY A 254 25.37 0.21 13.78
N GLN A 255 24.89 0.09 12.55
CA GLN A 255 25.02 1.08 11.50
C GLN A 255 23.93 2.14 11.66
N VAL A 256 24.33 3.41 11.65
CA VAL A 256 23.42 4.56 11.60
C VAL A 256 23.37 5.15 10.20
N LEU A 257 22.16 5.22 9.65
CA LEU A 257 21.86 5.83 8.36
C LEU A 257 21.19 7.18 8.60
N ASN A 258 21.84 8.26 8.20
CA ASN A 258 21.29 9.60 8.32
C ASN A 258 20.15 9.80 7.32
N ASN A 259 19.04 10.39 7.75
CA ASN A 259 17.90 10.69 6.88
C ASN A 259 18.05 12.03 6.11
N ASN A 260 19.21 12.69 6.21
CA ASN A 260 19.57 13.98 5.61
C ASN A 260 18.61 15.13 5.97
N LYS A 261 17.89 15.04 7.09
CA LYS A 261 17.00 16.12 7.55
C LYS A 261 17.71 17.00 8.58
N GLU A 262 17.30 18.26 8.61
CA GLU A 262 17.65 19.16 9.71
C GLU A 262 17.02 18.68 11.03
N PRO A 263 17.66 18.93 12.19
CA PRO A 263 17.17 18.46 13.47
C PRO A 263 15.82 19.10 13.80
N ARG A 264 14.87 18.27 14.25
CA ARG A 264 13.55 18.68 14.71
C ARG A 264 13.56 18.72 16.23
N ASP A 265 13.12 19.84 16.81
CA ASP A 265 13.07 20.03 18.27
C ASP A 265 14.43 19.76 18.96
N GLY A 266 15.54 20.08 18.28
CA GLY A 266 16.90 19.88 18.78
C GLY A 266 17.42 18.45 18.69
N GLN A 267 16.68 17.54 18.06
CA GLN A 267 17.05 16.14 17.88
C GLN A 267 17.30 15.83 16.39
N TRP A 268 18.43 15.20 16.11
CA TRP A 268 18.72 14.60 14.82
C TRP A 268 17.98 13.28 14.70
N GLU A 269 17.34 13.10 13.56
CA GLU A 269 16.63 11.87 13.21
C GLU A 269 17.50 11.03 12.27
N ALA A 270 17.59 9.74 12.52
CA ALA A 270 18.32 8.78 11.69
C ALA A 270 17.68 7.40 11.82
N HIS A 271 18.24 6.38 11.17
CA HIS A 271 17.84 4.99 11.37
C HIS A 271 19.00 4.23 11.99
N PHE A 272 18.73 3.40 13.00
CA PHE A 272 19.71 2.50 13.62
C PHE A 272 19.45 1.06 13.19
N ILE A 273 20.46 0.36 12.69
CA ILE A 273 20.37 -1.03 12.20
C ILE A 273 21.52 -1.85 12.77
N GLY A 274 21.25 -2.96 13.47
CA GLY A 274 22.30 -3.85 13.98
C GLY A 274 21.76 -4.96 14.86
N ASP A 275 22.35 -6.15 14.86
CA ASP A 275 22.00 -7.27 15.76
C ASP A 275 20.50 -7.62 15.82
N GLY A 276 19.81 -7.60 14.67
CA GLY A 276 18.37 -7.86 14.58
C GLY A 276 17.48 -6.64 14.87
N TRP A 277 18.08 -5.50 15.20
CA TRP A 277 17.40 -4.23 15.45
C TRP A 277 17.30 -3.36 14.19
N HIS A 278 16.19 -2.67 14.07
CA HIS A 278 15.91 -1.62 13.11
C HIS A 278 14.91 -0.63 13.76
N ALA A 279 15.41 0.55 14.12
CA ALA A 279 14.63 1.55 14.86
C ALA A 279 14.90 2.94 14.29
N ASP A 280 13.91 3.83 14.41
CA ASP A 280 14.13 5.27 14.29
C ASP A 280 15.09 5.69 15.39
N LEU A 281 16.11 6.47 15.06
CA LEU A 281 17.10 6.98 15.98
C LEU A 281 16.87 8.46 16.20
N ARG A 282 16.77 8.88 17.45
CA ARG A 282 16.78 10.29 17.85
C ARG A 282 17.99 10.57 18.71
N SER A 283 18.77 11.58 18.33
CA SER A 283 20.02 11.92 19.02
C SER A 283 20.22 13.44 19.10
N PRO A 284 20.75 13.97 20.21
CA PRO A 284 21.09 15.39 20.31
C PRO A 284 22.23 15.81 19.37
N THR A 285 23.02 14.84 18.88
CA THR A 285 24.13 15.06 17.95
C THR A 285 23.94 14.22 16.68
N PRO A 286 24.45 14.68 15.52
CA PRO A 286 24.36 13.90 14.29
C PRO A 286 25.25 12.66 14.38
N LEU A 287 24.66 11.48 14.18
CA LEU A 287 25.34 10.19 14.18
C LEU A 287 25.28 9.59 12.77
N ILE A 288 26.39 9.03 12.29
CA ILE A 288 26.52 8.42 10.96
C ILE A 288 27.53 7.29 11.06
N GLY A 289 27.30 6.19 10.33
CA GLY A 289 28.26 5.11 10.23
C GLY A 289 28.05 4.05 11.31
N GLU A 290 29.04 3.17 11.46
CA GLU A 290 29.02 2.17 12.51
C GLU A 290 29.31 2.82 13.87
N VAL A 291 28.38 2.71 14.81
CA VAL A 291 28.44 3.34 16.12
C VAL A 291 27.93 2.41 17.21
N GLU A 292 28.38 2.65 18.44
CA GLU A 292 27.79 2.07 19.65
C GLU A 292 27.05 3.18 20.41
N ILE A 293 25.75 2.99 20.61
CA ILE A 293 24.85 3.99 21.19
C ILE A 293 24.15 3.43 22.42
N SER A 294 23.90 4.29 23.41
CA SER A 294 23.13 3.97 24.61
C SER A 294 21.92 4.90 24.70
N GLY A 295 20.77 4.35 25.07
CA GLY A 295 19.53 5.10 25.09
C GLY A 295 18.32 4.23 25.44
N VAL A 296 17.12 4.76 25.26
CA VAL A 296 15.88 4.06 25.59
C VAL A 296 15.08 3.75 24.35
N LEU A 297 14.44 2.58 24.35
CA LEU A 297 13.52 2.15 23.31
C LEU A 297 12.10 2.50 23.72
N THR A 298 11.37 3.15 22.81
CA THR A 298 9.94 3.38 22.91
C THR A 298 9.26 2.90 21.64
N PRO A 299 8.02 2.38 21.71
CA PRO A 299 7.26 2.12 20.49
C PRO A 299 7.20 3.37 19.61
N ALA A 300 7.47 3.20 18.32
CA ALA A 300 7.26 4.27 17.38
C ALA A 300 5.75 4.44 17.19
N PRO A 301 5.30 5.68 17.08
CA PRO A 301 3.88 5.97 17.18
C PRO A 301 3.18 5.64 15.81
N ASN A 302 3.94 5.45 14.72
CA ASN A 302 3.46 5.02 13.39
C ASN A 302 3.90 3.57 13.06
N GLU A 303 3.00 2.72 12.54
CA GLU A 303 3.29 1.33 12.11
C GLU A 303 4.18 1.23 10.86
N ASP A 304 4.28 2.35 10.15
CA ASP A 304 4.95 2.50 8.86
C ASP A 304 6.46 2.79 8.98
N GLY A 305 6.98 2.97 10.20
CA GLY A 305 8.40 3.27 10.45
C GLY A 305 9.33 2.05 10.50
N PRO A 306 10.65 2.28 10.69
CA PRO A 306 11.61 1.25 11.11
C PRO A 306 11.05 0.40 12.26
N ALA A 307 11.08 -0.90 12.08
CA ALA A 307 10.50 -1.85 13.01
C ALA A 307 11.39 -3.06 13.21
N VAL A 308 11.33 -3.61 14.42
CA VAL A 308 12.01 -4.83 14.81
C VAL A 308 11.02 -5.97 14.82
N ASN A 309 11.43 -7.10 14.25
CA ASN A 309 10.71 -8.35 14.42
C ASN A 309 11.22 -9.04 15.68
N PHE A 310 10.29 -9.47 16.52
CA PHE A 310 10.55 -10.11 17.79
C PHE A 310 9.88 -11.47 17.85
N GLU A 311 10.58 -12.48 18.33
CA GLU A 311 9.99 -13.73 18.76
C GLU A 311 9.50 -13.56 20.20
N VAL A 312 8.24 -13.87 20.44
CA VAL A 312 7.66 -13.90 21.78
C VAL A 312 8.21 -15.12 22.51
N VAL A 313 9.07 -14.88 23.49
CA VAL A 313 9.68 -15.96 24.29
C VAL A 313 8.72 -16.40 25.39
N ARG A 314 8.08 -15.43 26.05
CA ARG A 314 7.21 -15.70 27.19
C ARG A 314 6.22 -14.57 27.41
N ILE A 315 5.03 -14.94 27.90
CA ILE A 315 4.02 -14.00 28.36
C ILE A 315 3.80 -14.26 29.85
N HIS A 316 3.86 -13.21 30.66
CA HIS A 316 3.48 -13.26 32.07
C HIS A 316 2.10 -12.61 32.17
N ASP A 317 1.07 -13.43 32.40
CA ASP A 317 -0.32 -12.98 32.49
C ASP A 317 -0.60 -12.47 33.92
N ALA A 318 -0.80 -11.16 34.05
CA ALA A 318 -1.22 -10.44 35.24
C ALA A 318 -2.13 -9.26 34.81
N GLU A 319 -2.55 -8.38 35.73
CA GLU A 319 -3.35 -7.18 35.39
C GLU A 319 -2.66 -6.28 34.32
N GLU A 320 -1.34 -6.39 34.18
CA GLU A 320 -0.50 -5.82 33.10
C GLU A 320 0.06 -6.95 32.21
N LEU A 321 0.15 -6.72 30.89
CA LEU A 321 0.73 -7.69 29.95
C LEU A 321 2.25 -7.49 29.89
N LEU A 322 3.01 -8.48 30.38
CA LEU A 322 4.47 -8.50 30.26
C LEU A 322 4.91 -9.54 29.24
N ILE A 323 5.64 -9.10 28.22
CA ILE A 323 6.10 -9.96 27.12
C ILE A 323 7.62 -9.96 27.11
N ASP A 324 8.23 -11.11 27.34
CA ASP A 324 9.65 -11.32 27.08
C ASP A 324 9.80 -11.64 25.60
N ALA A 325 10.62 -10.87 24.89
CA ALA A 325 10.76 -10.97 23.45
C ALA A 325 12.24 -10.92 23.02
N LEU A 326 12.57 -11.67 21.97
CA LEU A 326 13.92 -11.73 21.40
C LEU A 326 13.90 -11.11 20.00
N PRO A 327 14.71 -10.07 19.71
CA PRO A 327 14.84 -9.56 18.34
C PRO A 327 15.34 -10.68 17.43
N CYS A 328 14.61 -10.89 16.34
CA CYS A 328 14.94 -11.95 15.41
C CYS A 328 16.15 -11.54 14.59
N SER A 329 17.13 -12.44 14.50
CA SER A 329 18.17 -12.33 13.49
C SER A 329 17.49 -12.32 12.11
N PRO A 330 17.99 -11.55 11.12
CA PRO A 330 17.48 -11.53 9.74
C PRO A 330 17.64 -12.86 8.98
N THR A 331 17.84 -13.97 9.69
CA THR A 331 18.08 -15.33 9.16
C THR A 331 16.92 -16.29 9.42
N ALA A 332 15.85 -15.87 10.11
CA ALA A 332 14.61 -16.65 10.14
C ALA A 332 13.81 -16.34 8.87
N PRO A 333 13.60 -17.32 7.96
CA PRO A 333 12.83 -17.09 6.75
C PRO A 333 11.45 -16.59 7.13
N ILE A 334 11.15 -15.34 6.76
CA ILE A 334 9.83 -14.75 6.92
C ILE A 334 8.84 -15.69 6.23
N GLN A 335 7.78 -16.11 6.92
CA GLN A 335 6.83 -17.08 6.36
C GLN A 335 6.37 -16.62 4.96
N PRO A 336 6.17 -17.55 4.00
CA PRO A 336 5.94 -17.20 2.60
C PRO A 336 4.76 -16.25 2.36
N ARG A 337 3.80 -16.21 3.28
CA ARG A 337 2.62 -15.32 3.27
C ARG A 337 2.93 -13.83 3.38
N ALA A 338 4.12 -13.44 3.85
CA ALA A 338 4.52 -12.04 4.00
C ALA A 338 5.53 -11.56 2.94
N PHE A 339 5.68 -12.32 1.83
CA PHE A 339 6.56 -11.92 0.73
C PHE A 339 5.74 -11.48 -0.49
N HIS A 340 5.83 -10.21 -0.84
CA HIS A 340 5.14 -9.58 -1.96
C HIS A 340 6.17 -9.22 -3.04
N PRO A 341 6.27 -9.99 -4.14
CA PRO A 341 7.28 -9.73 -5.16
C PRO A 341 7.05 -8.37 -5.81
N PHE A 342 8.13 -7.63 -6.01
CA PHE A 342 8.10 -6.34 -6.69
C PHE A 342 8.93 -6.34 -7.98
N ASN A 343 10.18 -6.77 -7.88
CA ASN A 343 11.11 -6.77 -9.01
C ASN A 343 11.91 -8.07 -9.04
N CYS A 344 12.44 -8.41 -10.21
CA CYS A 344 13.17 -9.66 -10.42
C CYS A 344 14.35 -9.47 -11.35
N ALA A 345 15.41 -10.23 -11.09
CA ALA A 345 16.54 -10.44 -11.99
C ALA A 345 16.99 -11.88 -11.88
N HIS A 346 17.93 -12.31 -12.70
CA HIS A 346 18.46 -13.66 -12.62
C HIS A 346 19.95 -13.68 -12.94
N ASP A 347 20.63 -14.68 -12.39
CA ASP A 347 21.93 -15.12 -12.86
C ASP A 347 21.77 -16.44 -13.65
N ASP A 348 22.87 -17.17 -13.87
CA ASP A 348 22.84 -18.42 -14.64
C ASP A 348 22.23 -19.61 -13.87
N THR A 349 22.06 -19.47 -12.56
CA THR A 349 21.66 -20.54 -11.61
C THR A 349 20.40 -20.22 -10.82
N HIS A 350 20.15 -18.94 -10.52
CA HIS A 350 19.10 -18.51 -9.63
C HIS A 350 18.25 -17.38 -10.22
N LEU A 351 16.95 -17.47 -9.97
CA LEU A 351 16.00 -16.38 -10.11
C LEU A 351 15.94 -15.62 -8.79
N TRP A 352 16.18 -14.31 -8.83
CA TRP A 352 16.15 -13.43 -7.68
C TRP A 352 14.91 -12.54 -7.73
N MET A 353 14.21 -12.40 -6.61
CA MET A 353 13.04 -11.53 -6.47
C MET A 353 13.18 -10.65 -5.24
N SER A 354 12.92 -9.35 -5.39
CA SER A 354 12.86 -8.42 -4.26
C SER A 354 11.44 -8.35 -3.70
N ASP A 355 11.37 -8.12 -2.39
CA ASP A 355 10.10 -7.80 -1.74
C ASP A 355 9.70 -6.33 -1.95
N HIS A 356 8.40 -6.07 -1.98
CA HIS A 356 7.85 -4.72 -2.09
C HIS A 356 8.08 -3.89 -0.80
N GLN A 357 8.01 -4.53 0.37
CA GLN A 357 7.98 -3.90 1.69
C GLN A 357 9.28 -4.12 2.47
N LEU A 358 9.95 -5.25 2.25
CA LEU A 358 11.10 -5.69 3.02
C LEU A 358 12.41 -5.50 2.22
N PRO A 359 13.52 -5.12 2.85
CA PRO A 359 14.81 -4.98 2.19
C PRO A 359 15.48 -6.35 2.04
N ILE A 360 14.74 -7.32 1.50
CA ILE A 360 15.19 -8.68 1.29
C ILE A 360 15.06 -9.03 -0.19
N VAL A 361 15.96 -9.89 -0.63
CA VAL A 361 15.92 -10.53 -1.93
C VAL A 361 15.91 -12.02 -1.69
N ARG A 362 14.93 -12.71 -2.25
CA ARG A 362 14.81 -14.16 -2.21
C ARG A 362 15.22 -14.76 -3.52
N TYR A 363 15.67 -16.01 -3.50
CA TYR A 363 16.10 -16.67 -4.70
C TYR A 363 15.69 -18.14 -4.80
N TRP A 364 15.40 -18.55 -6.03
CA TRP A 364 14.95 -19.88 -6.41
C TRP A 364 15.88 -20.46 -7.47
N SER A 365 16.00 -21.77 -7.50
CA SER A 365 16.70 -22.47 -8.57
C SER A 365 15.96 -22.27 -9.89
N VAL A 366 16.66 -21.81 -10.93
CA VAL A 366 16.08 -21.72 -12.28
C VAL A 366 15.77 -23.11 -12.85
N GLU A 367 16.52 -24.14 -12.44
CA GLU A 367 16.36 -25.51 -12.92
C GLU A 367 15.17 -26.22 -12.28
N THR A 368 15.01 -26.10 -10.97
CA THR A 368 14.05 -26.90 -10.19
C THR A 368 12.85 -26.12 -9.68
N GLY A 369 12.93 -24.79 -9.62
CA GLY A 369 11.91 -23.94 -9.00
C GLY A 369 11.88 -24.02 -7.46
N GLU A 370 12.80 -24.77 -6.86
CA GLU A 370 12.92 -24.88 -5.40
C GLU A 370 13.44 -23.58 -4.80
N TYR A 371 12.90 -23.22 -3.65
CA TYR A 371 13.36 -22.07 -2.87
C TYR A 371 14.76 -22.34 -2.29
N CYS A 372 15.73 -21.48 -2.60
CA CYS A 372 17.12 -21.67 -2.22
C CYS A 372 17.58 -20.81 -1.04
N GLY A 373 16.90 -19.68 -0.78
CA GLY A 373 17.20 -18.83 0.38
C GLY A 373 16.84 -17.36 0.22
N GLU A 374 17.37 -16.54 1.13
CA GLU A 374 17.19 -15.10 1.15
C GLU A 374 18.45 -14.33 1.54
N VAL A 375 18.53 -13.08 1.10
CA VAL A 375 19.62 -12.14 1.36
C VAL A 375 19.02 -10.81 1.79
N ALA A 376 19.42 -10.31 2.95
CA ALA A 376 19.11 -8.95 3.38
C ALA A 376 19.99 -7.96 2.62
N VAL A 377 19.37 -6.95 2.00
CA VAL A 377 20.06 -5.84 1.36
C VAL A 377 20.12 -4.68 2.36
N PRO A 378 21.21 -3.89 2.42
CA PRO A 378 21.36 -2.76 3.34
C PRO A 378 20.51 -1.54 2.93
N ALA A 379 19.25 -1.77 2.58
CA ALA A 379 18.26 -0.77 2.19
C ALA A 379 17.25 -0.55 3.33
N ALA A 380 16.62 0.63 3.36
CA ALA A 380 15.59 0.91 4.36
C ALA A 380 14.27 0.16 4.03
N ILE A 381 13.62 -0.43 5.05
CA ILE A 381 12.21 -0.87 4.97
C ILE A 381 11.36 0.36 4.66
N GLN A 382 10.53 0.34 3.60
CA GLN A 382 9.62 1.44 3.27
C GLN A 382 8.16 0.99 3.30
N PRO A 383 7.27 1.79 3.94
CA PRO A 383 5.82 1.53 3.94
C PRO A 383 5.17 1.89 2.60
N TYR A 384 5.68 2.91 1.89
CA TYR A 384 5.11 3.43 0.64
C TYR A 384 6.19 4.12 -0.24
N GLY A 385 7.11 3.37 -0.86
CA GLY A 385 8.10 3.97 -1.76
C GLY A 385 9.33 3.11 -2.08
N THR A 386 10.02 3.46 -3.18
CA THR A 386 10.98 2.66 -3.97
C THR A 386 11.62 1.46 -3.24
N SER A 387 11.10 0.27 -3.57
CA SER A 387 11.65 -1.03 -3.23
C SER A 387 13.01 -1.26 -3.90
N ILE A 388 13.71 -2.32 -3.49
CA ILE A 388 14.97 -2.75 -4.12
C ILE A 388 14.72 -3.09 -5.58
N PHE A 389 15.43 -2.42 -6.48
CA PHE A 389 15.45 -2.77 -7.90
C PHE A 389 16.55 -3.78 -8.14
N LEU A 390 16.23 -4.84 -8.87
CA LEU A 390 17.19 -5.84 -9.29
C LEU A 390 17.52 -5.62 -10.75
N SER A 391 18.79 -5.71 -11.07
CA SER A 391 19.29 -5.68 -12.44
C SER A 391 20.39 -6.71 -12.61
N ARG A 392 20.74 -7.01 -13.86
CA ARG A 392 21.88 -7.85 -14.20
C ARG A 392 23.00 -6.96 -14.74
N ASN A 393 24.21 -7.10 -14.21
CA ASN A 393 25.37 -6.36 -14.73
C ASN A 393 25.94 -7.03 -16.00
N GLY A 394 26.98 -6.42 -16.58
CA GLY A 394 27.62 -6.91 -17.80
C GLY A 394 28.36 -8.25 -17.64
N ASP A 395 28.73 -8.62 -16.41
CA ASP A 395 29.37 -9.90 -16.07
C ASP A 395 28.33 -11.01 -15.79
N GLY A 396 27.05 -10.65 -15.76
CA GLY A 396 25.94 -11.57 -15.57
C GLY A 396 25.52 -11.78 -14.12
N ASP A 397 26.12 -11.06 -13.16
CA ASP A 397 25.73 -11.08 -11.74
C ASP A 397 24.50 -10.18 -11.50
N VAL A 398 23.75 -10.48 -10.44
CA VAL A 398 22.60 -9.67 -10.00
C VAL A 398 23.05 -8.53 -9.09
N VAL A 399 22.59 -7.33 -9.40
CA VAL A 399 22.82 -6.10 -8.64
C VAL A 399 21.49 -5.63 -8.05
N ALA A 400 21.47 -5.46 -6.73
CA ALA A 400 20.42 -4.77 -6.01
C ALA A 400 20.74 -3.28 -5.94
N THR A 401 19.79 -2.44 -6.33
CA THR A 401 19.92 -0.98 -6.34
C THR A 401 18.86 -0.38 -5.45
N TRP A 402 19.29 0.54 -4.59
CA TRP A 402 18.40 1.38 -3.80
C TRP A 402 19.01 2.78 -3.69
N GLN A 403 18.26 3.79 -4.13
CA GLN A 403 18.74 5.16 -4.29
C GLN A 403 20.01 5.21 -5.16
N GLU A 404 21.11 5.74 -4.62
CA GLU A 404 22.40 5.87 -5.31
C GLU A 404 23.39 4.75 -4.92
N GLN A 405 22.91 3.70 -4.23
CA GLN A 405 23.74 2.59 -3.77
C GLN A 405 23.39 1.31 -4.51
N ASP A 406 24.43 0.63 -4.97
CA ASP A 406 24.37 -0.65 -5.65
C ASP A 406 25.12 -1.71 -4.84
N TRP A 407 24.50 -2.88 -4.69
CA TRP A 407 25.09 -4.04 -4.05
C TRP A 407 25.03 -5.25 -4.97
N LEU A 408 26.15 -5.95 -5.09
CA LEU A 408 26.17 -7.27 -5.70
C LEU A 408 25.44 -8.26 -4.78
N VAL A 409 24.45 -8.98 -5.31
CA VAL A 409 23.69 -9.98 -4.55
C VAL A 409 24.34 -11.34 -4.79
N LYS A 410 25.26 -11.73 -3.90
CA LYS A 410 26.03 -12.98 -4.01
C LYS A 410 26.32 -13.56 -2.63
N ASP A 411 26.36 -14.88 -2.52
CA ASP A 411 26.89 -15.63 -1.36
C ASP A 411 26.52 -15.06 0.03
N ARG A 412 25.23 -14.80 0.26
CA ARG A 412 24.66 -14.36 1.56
C ARG A 412 25.23 -13.05 2.12
N SER A 413 25.90 -12.20 1.31
CA SER A 413 26.41 -10.90 1.78
C SER A 413 26.45 -9.85 0.65
N PRO A 414 25.90 -8.65 0.86
CA PRO A 414 25.92 -7.57 -0.15
C PRO A 414 27.32 -6.93 -0.23
N PHE A 415 27.90 -6.85 -1.43
CA PHE A 415 29.16 -6.14 -1.69
C PHE A 415 28.91 -4.84 -2.45
N VAL A 416 29.52 -3.72 -2.02
CA VAL A 416 29.36 -2.40 -2.69
C VAL A 416 29.88 -2.47 -4.12
N TYR A 417 29.01 -2.19 -5.09
CA TYR A 417 29.33 -2.18 -6.52
C TYR A 417 29.67 -0.75 -6.97
N PRO A 418 30.86 -0.49 -7.52
CA PRO A 418 31.22 0.85 -8.00
C PRO A 418 30.41 1.20 -9.26
N PRO A 419 29.94 2.46 -9.39
CA PRO A 419 29.10 2.85 -10.51
C PRO A 419 29.87 2.72 -11.85
N PRO A 420 29.26 2.15 -12.89
CA PRO A 420 29.87 2.09 -14.22
C PRO A 420 29.96 3.49 -14.83
N GLU A 421 31.00 3.71 -15.66
CA GLU A 421 31.13 4.96 -16.41
C GLU A 421 29.94 5.17 -17.35
N PRO A 422 29.37 6.40 -17.42
CA PRO A 422 28.23 6.68 -18.28
C PRO A 422 28.62 6.45 -19.73
N SER A 423 27.88 5.57 -20.40
CA SER A 423 28.01 5.39 -21.85
C SER A 423 27.63 6.68 -22.60
N PRO A 424 28.33 7.03 -23.69
CA PRO A 424 28.03 8.22 -24.46
C PRO A 424 26.60 8.18 -24.98
N ALA A 425 25.88 9.29 -24.80
CA ALA A 425 24.54 9.43 -25.36
C ALA A 425 24.58 9.24 -26.88
N PRO A 426 23.63 8.50 -27.47
CA PRO A 426 23.57 8.34 -28.92
C PRO A 426 23.41 9.70 -29.59
N SER A 427 24.15 9.90 -30.68
CA SER A 427 24.16 11.15 -31.45
C SER A 427 22.78 11.40 -32.06
N ALA A 428 22.25 12.61 -31.90
CA ALA A 428 20.96 12.99 -32.49
C ALA A 428 21.02 12.93 -34.04
N PRO A 429 19.92 12.53 -34.72
CA PRO A 429 19.87 12.50 -36.18
C PRO A 429 19.96 13.91 -36.79
N GLY A 430 20.62 14.03 -37.94
CA GLY A 430 20.69 15.29 -38.68
C GLY A 430 19.37 15.59 -39.38
N LEU A 431 18.69 16.68 -39.00
CA LEU A 431 17.42 17.10 -39.61
C LEU A 431 17.64 18.25 -40.61
N PRO A 432 16.79 18.38 -41.65
CA PRO A 432 16.81 19.55 -42.52
C PRO A 432 16.46 20.85 -41.77
N ASP A 433 16.95 21.98 -42.26
CA ASP A 433 16.65 23.29 -41.67
C ASP A 433 15.13 23.54 -41.58
N GLY A 434 14.67 24.01 -40.42
CA GLY A 434 13.25 24.27 -40.15
C GLY A 434 12.45 23.04 -39.70
N TRP A 435 13.11 21.90 -39.44
CA TRP A 435 12.48 20.71 -38.87
C TRP A 435 12.91 20.47 -37.42
N VAL A 436 12.02 19.90 -36.63
CA VAL A 436 12.24 19.56 -35.23
C VAL A 436 12.01 18.07 -35.01
N LEU A 437 12.90 17.45 -34.24
CA LEU A 437 12.79 16.06 -33.83
C LEU A 437 11.58 15.90 -32.89
N GLY A 438 10.68 14.99 -33.23
CA GLY A 438 9.57 14.61 -32.37
C GLY A 438 10.00 13.53 -31.37
N ARG A 439 10.26 12.32 -31.87
CA ARG A 439 10.62 11.16 -31.05
C ARG A 439 11.52 10.21 -31.84
N VAL A 440 12.56 9.68 -31.20
CA VAL A 440 13.32 8.54 -31.73
C VAL A 440 12.53 7.27 -31.43
N LEU A 441 12.31 6.44 -32.46
CA LEU A 441 11.61 5.16 -32.36
C LEU A 441 12.66 4.07 -32.07
N THR A 442 13.17 3.34 -33.07
CA THR A 442 14.34 2.43 -32.98
C THR A 442 15.07 2.34 -34.32
N ASP A 443 16.27 1.76 -34.36
CA ASP A 443 17.02 1.46 -35.61
C ASP A 443 17.22 2.67 -36.54
N GLY A 444 17.43 3.86 -35.95
CA GLY A 444 17.58 5.10 -36.72
C GLY A 444 16.28 5.67 -37.28
N LEU A 445 15.12 5.08 -36.94
CA LEU A 445 13.79 5.63 -37.23
C LEU A 445 13.42 6.71 -36.21
N PHE A 446 12.82 7.78 -36.70
CA PHE A 446 12.36 8.88 -35.89
C PHE A 446 11.11 9.53 -36.47
N THR A 447 10.44 10.33 -35.65
CA THR A 447 9.40 11.24 -36.09
C THR A 447 9.94 12.67 -36.10
N ALA A 448 9.53 13.45 -37.09
CA ALA A 448 9.86 14.88 -37.17
C ALA A 448 8.66 15.70 -37.62
N TYR A 449 8.71 17.00 -37.37
CA TYR A 449 7.69 17.95 -37.80
C TYR A 449 8.31 19.31 -38.18
N PRO A 450 7.69 20.06 -39.11
CA PRO A 450 8.16 21.37 -39.50
C PRO A 450 7.89 22.41 -38.41
N HIS A 451 8.77 23.41 -38.27
CA HIS A 451 8.62 24.55 -37.38
C HIS A 451 8.53 25.87 -38.18
N PRO A 452 7.44 26.65 -38.05
CA PRO A 452 6.26 26.41 -37.22
C PRO A 452 5.33 25.31 -37.78
N PRO A 453 4.49 24.66 -36.94
CA PRO A 453 3.59 23.60 -37.38
C PRO A 453 2.61 24.08 -38.46
N LEU A 454 2.42 23.30 -39.53
CA LEU A 454 1.45 23.61 -40.59
C LEU A 454 0.01 23.52 -40.03
N LYS A 455 -0.81 24.56 -40.28
CA LYS A 455 -2.22 24.59 -39.86
C LYS A 455 -3.00 23.43 -40.50
N GLY A 456 -3.55 22.54 -39.67
CA GLY A 456 -4.49 21.50 -40.09
C GLY A 456 -3.89 20.16 -40.51
N ALA A 457 -2.57 20.00 -40.49
CA ALA A 457 -1.91 18.74 -40.82
C ALA A 457 -1.29 18.12 -39.56
N PHE A 458 -1.99 17.17 -38.93
CA PHE A 458 -1.40 16.20 -38.00
C PHE A 458 -0.70 15.06 -38.79
N THR A 459 -0.11 15.37 -39.95
CA THR A 459 0.61 14.41 -40.76
C THR A 459 1.97 14.19 -40.09
N LEU A 460 2.13 13.01 -39.50
CA LEU A 460 3.38 12.61 -38.86
C LEU A 460 4.41 12.36 -39.97
N HIS A 461 5.59 12.97 -39.88
CA HIS A 461 6.67 12.64 -40.81
C HIS A 461 7.58 11.60 -40.16
N ILE A 462 7.74 10.47 -40.84
CA ILE A 462 8.65 9.40 -40.45
C ILE A 462 9.96 9.64 -41.17
N GLY A 463 11.05 9.62 -40.42
CA GLY A 463 12.40 9.77 -40.93
C GLY A 463 13.24 8.53 -40.68
N MET A 464 14.15 8.25 -41.62
CA MET A 464 15.15 7.21 -41.55
C MET A 464 16.38 7.71 -42.32
N GLU A 465 17.54 7.74 -41.67
CA GLU A 465 18.77 8.31 -42.25
C GLU A 465 18.55 9.75 -42.75
N ASP A 466 18.71 10.00 -44.06
CA ASP A 466 18.49 11.29 -44.73
C ASP A 466 17.08 11.44 -45.34
N LYS A 467 16.24 10.41 -45.22
CA LYS A 467 14.89 10.38 -45.81
C LYS A 467 13.85 10.84 -44.81
N LEU A 468 12.86 11.59 -45.30
CA LEU A 468 11.71 12.05 -44.51
C LEU A 468 10.44 12.00 -45.37
N GLN A 469 9.43 11.23 -44.94
CA GLN A 469 8.17 11.07 -45.68
C GLN A 469 6.95 11.30 -44.77
N PRO A 470 5.89 11.95 -45.28
CA PRO A 470 4.63 12.06 -44.57
C PRO A 470 3.93 10.70 -44.50
N LEU A 471 3.44 10.34 -43.31
CA LEU A 471 2.54 9.21 -43.11
C LEU A 471 1.23 9.73 -42.51
N ASP A 472 0.13 9.49 -43.21
CA ASP A 472 -1.20 9.76 -42.68
C ASP A 472 -1.64 8.61 -41.77
N ILE A 473 -1.62 8.86 -40.47
CA ILE A 473 -2.00 7.90 -39.44
C ILE A 473 -3.40 8.18 -38.86
N ASP A 474 -4.23 8.96 -39.56
CA ASP A 474 -5.59 9.32 -39.14
C ASP A 474 -5.64 9.90 -37.71
N LYS A 475 -4.69 10.81 -37.42
CA LYS A 475 -4.52 11.49 -36.12
C LYS A 475 -4.30 10.54 -34.92
N ARG A 476 -3.92 9.28 -35.14
CA ARG A 476 -3.56 8.35 -34.04
C ARG A 476 -2.15 8.65 -33.52
N ALA A 477 -1.90 8.35 -32.24
CA ALA A 477 -0.55 8.48 -31.68
C ALA A 477 0.31 7.27 -32.04
N VAL A 478 1.58 7.50 -32.43
CA VAL A 478 2.54 6.41 -32.66
C VAL A 478 3.03 5.84 -31.33
N SER A 479 2.79 4.55 -31.14
CA SER A 479 3.29 3.78 -30.01
C SER A 479 4.74 3.33 -30.22
N GLY A 480 5.15 3.05 -31.46
CA GLY A 480 6.51 2.61 -31.79
C GLY A 480 6.73 2.45 -33.29
N GLY A 481 7.97 2.19 -33.69
CA GLY A 481 8.33 1.84 -35.06
C GLY A 481 9.74 1.27 -35.16
N PHE A 482 9.92 0.31 -36.06
CA PHE A 482 11.11 -0.54 -36.17
C PHE A 482 11.23 -1.18 -37.54
N ILE A 483 12.41 -1.71 -37.86
CA ILE A 483 12.62 -2.53 -39.07
C ILE A 483 12.29 -4.00 -38.76
N PHE A 484 11.45 -4.61 -39.60
CA PHE A 484 11.00 -6.00 -39.51
C PHE A 484 10.94 -6.64 -40.90
N ASN A 485 11.65 -7.75 -41.11
CA ASN A 485 11.78 -8.46 -42.38
C ASN A 485 12.14 -7.53 -43.57
N GLY A 486 13.03 -6.57 -43.33
CA GLY A 486 13.43 -5.58 -44.35
C GLY A 486 12.36 -4.54 -44.71
N GLN A 487 11.27 -4.46 -43.94
CA GLN A 487 10.23 -3.43 -44.05
C GLN A 487 10.27 -2.50 -42.82
N VAL A 488 9.89 -1.25 -43.01
CA VAL A 488 9.70 -0.31 -41.91
C VAL A 488 8.28 -0.46 -41.39
N MET A 489 8.13 -0.81 -40.12
CA MET A 489 6.83 -0.91 -39.46
C MET A 489 6.61 0.29 -38.54
N ILE A 490 5.46 0.94 -38.66
CA ILE A 490 4.97 1.99 -37.75
C ILE A 490 3.70 1.53 -37.06
N VAL A 491 3.62 1.67 -35.74
CA VAL A 491 2.53 1.12 -34.93
C VAL A 491 1.84 2.24 -34.16
N THR A 492 0.50 2.24 -34.18
CA THR A 492 -0.35 3.21 -33.45
C THR A 492 -1.22 2.57 -32.36
N GLY A 493 -0.91 1.32 -31.99
CA GLY A 493 -1.59 0.51 -30.98
C GLY A 493 -2.80 -0.28 -31.51
N LYS A 494 -3.51 0.26 -32.51
CA LYS A 494 -4.63 -0.43 -33.19
C LYS A 494 -4.40 -0.68 -34.69
N THR A 495 -3.30 -0.17 -35.22
CA THR A 495 -2.96 -0.29 -36.64
C THR A 495 -1.46 -0.39 -36.80
N GLU A 496 -1.04 -1.28 -37.70
CA GLU A 496 0.32 -1.40 -38.21
C GLU A 496 0.36 -0.85 -39.63
N TYR A 497 1.35 0.00 -39.90
CA TYR A 497 1.66 0.51 -41.23
C TYR A 497 2.98 -0.14 -41.63
N HIS A 498 2.97 -0.87 -42.73
CA HIS A 498 4.13 -1.54 -43.29
C HIS A 498 4.60 -0.74 -44.50
N LEU A 499 5.83 -0.23 -44.44
CA LEU A 499 6.44 0.63 -45.45
C LEU A 499 7.68 -0.06 -46.04
N ASP A 500 8.01 0.29 -47.28
CA ASP A 500 9.28 -0.12 -47.89
C ASP A 500 10.47 0.69 -47.33
N ASN A 501 11.70 0.37 -47.76
CA ASN A 501 12.93 1.08 -47.37
C ASN A 501 13.02 2.53 -47.90
N ASN A 502 12.05 2.96 -48.70
CA ASN A 502 11.88 4.35 -49.13
C ASN A 502 10.74 5.05 -48.38
N LEU A 503 10.21 4.41 -47.32
CA LEU A 503 9.12 4.90 -46.49
C LEU A 503 7.80 5.07 -47.26
N HIS A 504 7.58 4.30 -48.34
CA HIS A 504 6.28 4.23 -49.00
C HIS A 504 5.42 3.15 -48.37
N LEU A 505 4.22 3.54 -47.95
CA LEU A 505 3.21 2.62 -47.41
C LEU A 505 2.88 1.52 -48.43
N GLN A 506 3.08 0.27 -48.02
CA GLN A 506 2.74 -0.93 -48.78
C GLN A 506 1.43 -1.53 -48.28
N GLU A 507 1.26 -1.61 -46.97
CA GLU A 507 0.14 -2.30 -46.34
C GLU A 507 -0.24 -1.65 -45.00
N THR A 508 -1.55 -1.73 -44.68
CA THR A 508 -2.11 -1.30 -43.40
C THR A 508 -2.89 -2.45 -42.80
N ILE A 509 -2.53 -2.85 -41.58
CA ILE A 509 -3.17 -3.96 -40.85
C ILE A 509 -3.90 -3.41 -39.63
N GLU A 510 -5.20 -3.65 -39.52
CA GLU A 510 -5.96 -3.34 -38.30
C GLU A 510 -5.77 -4.44 -37.25
N ILE A 511 -5.51 -4.02 -36.02
CA ILE A 511 -5.31 -4.92 -34.89
C ILE A 511 -6.58 -4.90 -34.02
N THR A 512 -7.22 -6.06 -33.87
CA THR A 512 -8.46 -6.22 -33.10
C THR A 512 -8.24 -5.95 -31.61
N ASP A 513 -7.14 -6.45 -31.05
CA ASP A 513 -6.69 -6.17 -29.69
C ASP A 513 -5.50 -5.22 -29.68
N ARG A 514 -5.38 -4.38 -28.64
CA ARG A 514 -4.26 -3.44 -28.57
C ARG A 514 -2.93 -4.18 -28.48
N ALA A 515 -2.10 -4.09 -29.53
CA ALA A 515 -0.78 -4.72 -29.54
C ALA A 515 0.29 -3.81 -28.91
N ARG A 516 1.25 -4.42 -28.22
CA ARG A 516 2.50 -3.78 -27.78
C ARG A 516 3.70 -4.54 -28.35
N TYR A 517 4.78 -3.81 -28.60
CA TYR A 517 5.97 -4.32 -29.23
C TYR A 517 7.20 -3.97 -28.39
N ASP A 518 8.03 -4.98 -28.12
CA ASP A 518 9.30 -4.85 -27.40
C ASP A 518 10.41 -5.47 -28.25
N ILE A 519 11.60 -4.85 -28.27
CA ILE A 519 12.72 -5.25 -29.14
C ILE A 519 13.93 -5.63 -28.29
N PHE A 520 14.48 -6.82 -28.57
CA PHE A 520 15.63 -7.42 -27.90
C PHE A 520 16.66 -7.86 -28.92
N GLY A 521 17.54 -6.94 -29.33
CA GLY A 521 18.46 -7.17 -30.45
C GLY A 521 17.70 -7.49 -31.74
N ASP A 522 17.90 -8.70 -32.27
CA ASP A 522 17.20 -9.19 -33.46
C ASP A 522 15.87 -9.92 -33.16
N ILE A 523 15.38 -9.88 -31.92
CA ILE A 523 14.09 -10.48 -31.56
C ILE A 523 13.05 -9.39 -31.32
N LEU A 524 11.87 -9.57 -31.89
CA LEU A 524 10.68 -8.76 -31.67
C LEU A 524 9.67 -9.57 -30.88
N LEU A 525 9.24 -9.04 -29.73
CA LEU A 525 8.07 -9.53 -29.03
C LEU A 525 6.85 -8.71 -29.42
N ARG A 526 5.81 -9.38 -29.91
CA ARG A 526 4.46 -8.83 -30.06
C ARG A 526 3.57 -9.35 -28.92
N ARG A 527 2.92 -8.44 -28.18
CA ARG A 527 1.96 -8.77 -27.12
C ARG A 527 0.55 -8.34 -27.51
N THR A 528 -0.42 -9.23 -27.41
CA THR A 528 -1.86 -8.97 -27.65
C THR A 528 -2.68 -9.58 -26.52
N GLY A 529 -3.12 -8.77 -25.56
CA GLY A 529 -3.78 -9.26 -24.35
C GLY A 529 -2.84 -10.17 -23.56
N THR A 530 -3.23 -11.43 -23.38
CA THR A 530 -2.43 -12.48 -22.72
C THR A 530 -1.51 -13.24 -23.68
N GLN A 531 -1.58 -13.00 -24.99
CA GLN A 531 -0.72 -13.70 -25.96
C GLN A 531 0.58 -12.95 -26.21
N GLY A 532 1.70 -13.69 -26.20
CA GLY A 532 3.03 -13.23 -26.61
C GLY A 532 3.55 -14.05 -27.79
N GLN A 533 4.04 -13.37 -28.83
CA GLN A 533 4.65 -13.99 -30.01
C GLN A 533 6.05 -13.38 -30.22
N PHE A 534 7.06 -14.25 -30.40
CA PHE A 534 8.44 -13.85 -30.62
C PHE A 534 8.82 -14.09 -32.08
N PHE A 535 9.38 -13.06 -32.72
CA PHE A 535 9.79 -13.11 -34.11
C PHE A 535 11.27 -12.76 -34.25
N LEU A 536 11.95 -13.39 -35.21
CA LEU A 536 13.21 -12.89 -35.74
C LEU A 536 12.95 -11.66 -36.60
N ARG A 537 13.55 -10.53 -36.23
CA ARG A 537 13.39 -9.27 -36.95
C ARG A 537 14.01 -9.31 -38.33
N SER A 538 15.14 -9.98 -38.47
CA SER A 538 15.84 -10.09 -39.75
C SER A 538 15.07 -10.88 -40.82
N THR A 539 14.29 -11.88 -40.43
CA THR A 539 13.61 -12.80 -41.37
C THR A 539 12.08 -12.75 -41.32
N GLY A 540 11.51 -12.19 -40.24
CA GLY A 540 10.08 -12.22 -39.95
C GLY A 540 9.57 -13.58 -39.43
N GLU A 541 10.45 -14.56 -39.24
CA GLU A 541 10.09 -15.90 -38.77
C GLU A 541 9.60 -15.86 -37.32
N GLU A 542 8.45 -16.48 -37.04
CA GLU A 542 7.99 -16.70 -35.67
C GLU A 542 8.85 -17.80 -35.03
N LEU A 543 9.55 -17.46 -33.94
CA LEU A 543 10.32 -18.41 -33.14
C LEU A 543 9.40 -19.27 -32.29
N CYS A 544 8.50 -18.61 -31.54
CA CYS A 544 7.57 -19.25 -30.63
C CYS A 544 6.45 -18.30 -30.21
N SER A 545 5.39 -18.88 -29.68
CA SER A 545 4.28 -18.16 -29.05
C SER A 545 3.83 -18.84 -27.77
N THR A 546 3.12 -18.07 -26.94
CA THR A 546 2.70 -18.48 -25.59
C THR A 546 1.62 -17.56 -25.04
N THR A 547 0.97 -18.01 -23.96
CA THR A 547 -0.08 -17.28 -23.23
C THR A 547 0.35 -17.05 -21.78
N TRP A 548 0.25 -15.81 -21.33
CA TRP A 548 0.67 -15.35 -20.00
C TRP A 548 -0.30 -14.34 -19.40
N HIS A 549 -0.33 -14.23 -18.07
CA HIS A 549 -1.20 -13.31 -17.35
C HIS A 549 -0.52 -11.95 -17.09
N GLN A 550 0.70 -11.98 -16.54
CA GLN A 550 1.52 -10.79 -16.24
C GLN A 550 3.02 -11.12 -16.40
N PRO A 551 3.51 -11.19 -17.65
CA PRO A 551 4.86 -11.70 -17.91
C PRO A 551 5.95 -10.66 -17.64
N HIS A 552 6.96 -11.09 -16.87
CA HIS A 552 8.25 -10.44 -16.70
C HIS A 552 9.29 -11.16 -17.56
N LEU A 553 9.83 -10.47 -18.58
CA LEU A 553 10.88 -11.03 -19.43
C LEU A 553 12.21 -10.95 -18.69
N LEU A 554 12.89 -12.10 -18.57
CA LEU A 554 14.16 -12.23 -17.88
C LEU A 554 15.32 -12.29 -18.88
N THR A 555 15.22 -13.19 -19.86
CA THR A 555 16.18 -13.31 -20.97
C THR A 555 15.44 -13.47 -22.28
N VAL A 556 15.92 -12.80 -23.33
CA VAL A 556 15.40 -12.95 -24.69
C VAL A 556 16.57 -13.06 -25.66
N SER A 557 16.77 -14.24 -26.22
CA SER A 557 17.78 -14.53 -27.24
C SER A 557 17.26 -15.59 -28.21
N ARG A 558 17.98 -15.83 -29.31
CA ARG A 558 17.55 -16.80 -30.33
C ARG A 558 17.57 -18.23 -29.81
N GLU A 559 18.46 -18.51 -28.86
CA GLU A 559 18.69 -19.85 -28.32
C GLU A 559 17.92 -20.09 -27.02
N HIS A 560 17.53 -19.01 -26.34
CA HIS A 560 16.92 -19.10 -25.02
C HIS A 560 16.04 -17.89 -24.73
N ILE A 561 14.79 -18.15 -24.35
CA ILE A 561 13.84 -17.16 -23.83
C ILE A 561 13.41 -17.61 -22.44
N MET A 562 13.43 -16.71 -21.47
CA MET A 562 13.03 -16.99 -20.09
C MET A 562 12.09 -15.89 -19.60
N VAL A 563 10.97 -16.32 -19.03
CA VAL A 563 9.86 -15.46 -18.60
C VAL A 563 9.33 -15.92 -17.26
N LEU A 564 9.09 -14.97 -16.37
CA LEU A 564 8.39 -15.19 -15.12
C LEU A 564 6.96 -14.69 -15.26
N ASP A 565 5.98 -15.59 -15.22
CA ASP A 565 4.55 -15.23 -15.28
C ASP A 565 3.99 -15.07 -13.87
N ASN A 566 3.39 -13.91 -13.60
CA ASN A 566 2.74 -13.57 -12.33
C ASN A 566 3.59 -13.78 -11.07
N PHE A 567 4.92 -13.81 -11.19
CA PHE A 567 5.85 -14.18 -10.09
C PHE A 567 5.64 -15.59 -9.49
N GLU A 568 4.95 -16.47 -10.20
CA GLU A 568 4.57 -17.82 -9.75
C GLU A 568 5.21 -18.90 -10.61
N ASP A 569 5.21 -18.71 -11.94
CA ASP A 569 5.65 -19.70 -12.91
C ASP A 569 6.86 -19.21 -13.70
N LEU A 570 7.96 -19.97 -13.66
CA LEU A 570 9.13 -19.73 -14.49
C LEU A 570 9.02 -20.57 -15.77
N ALA A 571 8.84 -19.88 -16.91
CA ALA A 571 8.76 -20.49 -18.23
C ALA A 571 10.06 -20.25 -19.01
N THR A 572 10.69 -21.32 -19.47
CA THR A 572 11.88 -21.29 -20.33
C THR A 572 11.56 -21.89 -21.69
N TRP A 573 12.14 -21.34 -22.76
CA TRP A 573 12.01 -21.83 -24.11
C TRP A 573 13.37 -21.95 -24.78
N THR A 574 13.58 -23.07 -25.47
CA THR A 574 14.70 -23.27 -26.40
C THR A 574 14.17 -23.84 -27.73
N PRO A 575 14.89 -23.65 -28.85
CA PRO A 575 14.49 -24.22 -30.14
C PRO A 575 14.31 -25.74 -30.14
N GLN A 576 15.08 -26.45 -29.31
CA GLN A 576 15.08 -27.92 -29.26
C GLN A 576 13.97 -28.48 -28.37
N ASP A 577 13.69 -27.82 -27.24
CA ASP A 577 12.81 -28.36 -26.20
C ASP A 577 11.43 -27.71 -26.14
N GLY A 578 11.23 -26.57 -26.81
CA GLY A 578 10.02 -25.77 -26.70
C GLY A 578 9.87 -25.15 -25.30
N TRP A 579 8.64 -24.79 -24.92
CA TRP A 579 8.35 -24.22 -23.61
C TRP A 579 8.38 -25.30 -22.52
N ARG A 580 9.10 -25.03 -21.45
CA ARG A 580 9.06 -25.76 -20.17
C ARG A 580 8.69 -24.78 -19.08
N THR A 581 7.81 -25.20 -18.18
CA THR A 581 7.36 -24.38 -17.05
C THR A 581 7.68 -25.10 -15.76
N VAL A 582 8.15 -24.32 -14.78
CA VAL A 582 8.44 -24.76 -13.43
C VAL A 582 7.69 -23.85 -12.47
N GLU A 583 6.89 -24.44 -11.59
CA GLU A 583 6.18 -23.71 -10.52
C GLU A 583 7.15 -23.42 -9.37
N LEU A 584 7.11 -22.19 -8.84
CA LEU A 584 7.98 -21.78 -7.74
C LEU A 584 7.39 -22.21 -6.39
N GLU A 585 8.16 -22.98 -5.61
CA GLU A 585 7.69 -23.47 -4.31
C GLU A 585 7.39 -22.33 -3.31
N GLY A 586 6.37 -22.55 -2.46
CA GLY A 586 6.06 -21.70 -1.31
C GLY A 586 5.25 -20.43 -1.62
N ARG A 587 4.67 -20.29 -2.81
CA ARG A 587 3.94 -19.06 -3.21
C ARG A 587 2.41 -19.11 -3.16
N ARG A 588 1.81 -20.28 -2.84
CA ARG A 588 0.35 -20.43 -2.70
C ARG A 588 -0.16 -20.20 -1.28
#